data_AF-A0A7X3LB53-F1
#
_entry.id   AF-A0A7X3LB53-F1
#
_cell.length_a   1.000
_cell.length_b   1.000
_cell.length_c   1.000
_cell.angle_alpha   90.00
_cell.angle_beta   90.00
_cell.angle_gamma   90.00
#
_symmetry.space_group_name_H-M   'P 1'
#
loop_
_entity.id
_entity.type
_entity.pdbx_description
1 polymer ?
#
loop_
_entity_poly.entity_id
_entity_poly.type
_entity_poly.pdbx_seq_one_letter_code
_entity_poly.pdbx_strand_id
1 'polypeptide(L)'
;MYPRGPVSRWVRARGTPLLRRLAGPALPPAHDFASAEAQIAALKPHVDAAFYATWYGITADPVRDFLVHGWREGRDPRPDFSCAAYLAAHPHLARAGINPFLHALVRRAGSLAAAGTATLPRPDTEEALRLARRLVDGPFYLAANPDLQAAGVDPAAHYMASGWREGREPAPRFDTLAYCLTRTITYATQNPLVHYVLNGGPAHPDRAAGLALRVETLAPYFDAAHYRAGLEAAGGG
;
A
#
# COMPACT_ATOMS: atom_id res chain seq x y z
N MET A 1 34.93 -38.15 57.36
CA MET A 1 36.08 -37.33 56.93
C MET A 1 35.70 -36.61 55.65
N TYR A 2 35.20 -35.37 55.74
CA TYR A 2 35.23 -34.33 54.71
C TYR A 2 34.83 -33.00 55.39
N PRO A 3 35.64 -31.92 55.30
CA PRO A 3 35.42 -30.68 56.03
C PRO A 3 34.62 -29.63 55.23
N ARG A 4 34.13 -28.62 55.97
CA ARG A 4 33.45 -27.41 55.50
C ARG A 4 34.44 -26.31 55.08
N GLY A 5 34.06 -25.54 54.04
CA GLY A 5 34.36 -24.10 53.83
C GLY A 5 35.44 -23.74 52.79
N PRO A 6 35.50 -22.49 52.22
CA PRO A 6 34.60 -21.34 52.40
C PRO A 6 34.12 -20.66 51.08
N VAL A 7 33.29 -19.63 51.27
CA VAL A 7 32.65 -18.71 50.31
C VAL A 7 33.63 -17.64 49.80
N SER A 8 33.60 -17.26 48.51
CA SER A 8 34.00 -15.94 47.94
C SER A 8 33.70 -15.88 46.42
N ARG A 9 32.75 -15.06 45.93
CA ARG A 9 32.78 -13.60 45.58
C ARG A 9 33.20 -13.31 44.12
N TRP A 10 32.18 -13.10 43.27
CA TRP A 10 32.03 -12.08 42.20
C TRP A 10 32.99 -11.97 40.97
N VAL A 11 32.33 -11.89 39.80
CA VAL A 11 32.65 -11.12 38.56
C VAL A 11 33.70 -11.69 37.59
N ARG A 12 33.24 -12.19 36.43
CA ARG A 12 33.20 -11.47 35.13
C ARG A 12 32.50 -12.35 34.09
N ALA A 13 31.31 -11.91 33.67
CA ALA A 13 30.72 -12.31 32.40
C ALA A 13 31.67 -11.86 31.28
N ARG A 14 32.43 -12.80 30.71
CA ARG A 14 33.08 -12.60 29.42
C ARG A 14 32.09 -13.06 28.36
N GLY A 15 31.21 -12.15 27.95
CA GLY A 15 30.50 -12.29 26.68
C GLY A 15 31.54 -12.41 25.58
N THR A 16 31.55 -13.55 24.90
CA THR A 16 32.47 -13.85 23.80
C THR A 16 32.18 -12.93 22.61
N PRO A 17 33.16 -12.16 22.11
CA PRO A 17 32.93 -11.10 21.12
C PRO A 17 32.92 -11.59 19.66
N LEU A 18 32.53 -12.85 19.40
CA LEU A 18 32.67 -13.48 18.08
C LEU A 18 31.42 -14.25 17.60
N LEU A 19 30.23 -13.76 17.95
CA LEU A 19 28.98 -14.11 17.27
C LEU A 19 28.33 -12.86 16.67
N ARG A 20 29.15 -11.95 16.11
CA ARG A 20 28.69 -10.67 15.55
C ARG A 20 28.74 -10.57 14.02
N ARG A 21 28.96 -11.67 13.30
CA ARG A 21 28.90 -11.66 11.83
C ARG A 21 28.38 -13.01 11.35
N LEU A 22 27.52 -12.96 10.33
CA LEU A 22 26.89 -14.09 9.62
C LEU A 22 25.46 -14.46 10.06
N ALA A 23 24.62 -13.44 10.16
CA ALA A 23 23.27 -13.47 9.63
C ALA A 23 23.01 -12.05 9.08
N GLY A 24 22.25 -11.90 8.00
CA GLY A 24 21.84 -10.56 7.53
C GLY A 24 21.22 -9.74 8.69
N PRO A 25 21.19 -8.40 8.63
CA PRO A 25 20.79 -7.61 9.79
C PRO A 25 19.36 -7.99 10.17
N ALA A 26 19.22 -8.80 11.22
CA ALA A 26 17.95 -8.97 11.88
C ALA A 26 17.51 -7.58 12.32
N LEU A 27 16.28 -7.20 11.96
CA LEU A 27 15.73 -5.93 12.38
C LEU A 27 15.79 -5.85 13.92
N PRO A 28 16.36 -4.79 14.50
CA PRO A 28 16.34 -4.60 15.95
C PRO A 28 14.89 -4.55 16.45
N PRO A 29 14.63 -4.78 17.76
CA PRO A 29 13.29 -4.71 18.32
C PRO A 29 12.62 -3.39 17.93
N ALA A 30 11.29 -3.37 17.77
CA ALA A 30 10.53 -2.26 17.16
C ALA A 30 10.69 -0.89 17.85
N HIS A 31 11.41 -0.82 18.98
CA HIS A 31 11.68 0.37 19.79
C HIS A 31 13.19 0.68 19.92
N ASP A 32 14.06 -0.18 19.39
CA ASP A 32 15.52 -0.14 19.59
C ASP A 32 16.26 0.38 18.35
N PHE A 33 15.59 1.25 17.59
CA PHE A 33 16.25 2.03 16.56
C PHE A 33 16.75 3.32 17.19
N ALA A 34 18.01 3.30 17.64
CA ALA A 34 18.64 4.40 18.37
C ALA A 34 18.74 5.73 17.58
N SER A 35 18.46 5.74 16.27
CA SER A 35 18.35 6.96 15.46
C SER A 35 17.17 6.93 14.49
N ALA A 36 16.59 8.10 14.20
CA ALA A 36 15.52 8.25 13.21
C ALA A 36 15.97 7.77 11.81
N GLU A 37 17.23 7.99 11.45
CA GLU A 37 17.81 7.55 10.18
C GLU A 37 17.88 6.02 10.07
N ALA A 38 18.13 5.30 11.16
CA ALA A 38 18.07 3.84 11.16
C ALA A 38 16.63 3.31 10.96
N GLN A 39 15.63 4.00 11.53
CA GLN A 39 14.22 3.66 11.30
C GLN A 39 13.81 3.90 9.85
N ILE A 40 14.22 5.04 9.29
CA ILE A 40 13.98 5.37 7.89
C ILE A 40 14.63 4.32 6.98
N ALA A 41 15.90 3.96 7.22
CA ALA A 41 16.60 2.94 6.43
C ALA A 41 15.90 1.57 6.50
N ALA A 42 15.39 1.18 7.67
CA ALA A 42 14.64 -0.07 7.86
C ALA A 42 13.26 -0.04 7.18
N LEU A 43 12.59 1.12 7.15
CA LEU A 43 11.26 1.28 6.54
C LEU A 43 11.31 1.45 5.03
N LYS A 44 12.34 2.11 4.51
CA LYS A 44 12.48 2.49 3.11
C LYS A 44 12.20 1.38 2.09
N PRO A 45 12.69 0.14 2.25
CA PRO A 45 12.40 -0.93 1.28
C PRO A 45 10.98 -1.51 1.40
N HIS A 46 10.25 -1.19 2.47
CA HIS A 46 8.95 -1.79 2.77
C HIS A 46 7.79 -0.83 2.60
N VAL A 47 8.00 0.48 2.72
CA VAL A 47 7.01 1.53 2.43
C VAL A 47 6.88 1.68 0.91
N ASP A 48 5.64 1.69 0.41
CA ASP A 48 5.38 2.09 -0.97
C ASP A 48 5.31 3.61 -1.05
N ALA A 49 6.46 4.23 -1.29
CA ALA A 49 6.59 5.69 -1.33
C ALA A 49 5.74 6.32 -2.45
N ALA A 50 5.54 5.62 -3.58
CA ALA A 50 4.75 6.13 -4.69
C ALA A 50 3.26 6.13 -4.35
N PHE A 51 2.74 5.02 -3.79
CA PHE A 51 1.39 5.00 -3.22
C PHE A 51 1.25 6.11 -2.20
N TYR A 52 2.13 6.17 -1.21
CA TYR A 52 2.00 7.12 -0.11
C TYR A 52 1.95 8.58 -0.58
N ALA A 53 2.83 8.95 -1.51
CA ALA A 53 2.86 10.28 -2.11
C ALA A 53 1.57 10.60 -2.87
N THR A 54 1.11 9.68 -3.73
CA THR A 54 -0.12 9.87 -4.55
C THR A 54 -1.37 9.89 -3.68
N TRP A 55 -1.48 8.97 -2.74
CA TRP A 55 -2.70 8.73 -1.96
C TRP A 55 -2.93 9.81 -0.90
N TYR A 56 -1.85 10.36 -0.33
CA TYR A 56 -1.91 11.37 0.74
C TYR A 56 -1.39 12.76 0.33
N GLY A 57 -0.98 12.94 -0.94
CA GLY A 57 -0.52 14.23 -1.45
C GLY A 57 0.80 14.70 -0.84
N ILE A 58 1.70 13.77 -0.50
CA ILE A 58 2.96 14.07 0.19
C ILE A 58 4.08 14.31 -0.81
N THR A 59 4.60 15.54 -0.81
CA THR A 59 5.70 15.98 -1.69
C THR A 59 7.08 15.87 -1.03
N ALA A 60 7.13 15.83 0.30
CA ALA A 60 8.34 15.56 1.08
C ALA A 60 8.68 14.05 1.08
N ASP A 61 9.78 13.66 1.77
CA ASP A 61 10.17 12.25 1.93
C ASP A 61 9.01 11.42 2.53
N PRO A 62 8.38 10.51 1.75
CA PRO A 62 7.20 9.76 2.21
C PRO A 62 7.50 8.83 3.38
N VAL A 63 8.72 8.29 3.46
CA VAL A 63 9.12 7.37 4.54
C VAL A 63 9.28 8.15 5.84
N ARG A 64 9.87 9.34 5.75
CA ARG A 64 10.01 10.25 6.89
C ARG A 64 8.67 10.78 7.37
N ASP A 65 7.81 11.23 6.45
CA ASP A 65 6.45 11.67 6.79
C ASP A 65 5.67 10.55 7.47
N PHE A 66 5.71 9.34 6.89
CA PHE A 66 5.06 8.18 7.49
C PHE A 66 5.55 7.93 8.92
N LEU A 67 6.86 7.97 9.15
CA LEU A 67 7.47 7.70 10.46
C LEU A 67 7.06 8.71 11.53
N VAL A 68 6.97 9.99 11.18
CA VAL A 68 6.75 11.09 12.13
C VAL A 68 5.25 11.33 12.35
N HIS A 69 4.48 11.36 11.27
CA HIS A 69 3.08 11.80 11.26
C HIS A 69 2.14 10.67 10.81
N GLY A 70 2.46 10.04 9.69
CA GLY A 70 1.52 9.20 8.95
C GLY A 70 0.82 8.12 9.76
N TRP A 71 1.59 7.28 10.45
CA TRP A 71 1.00 6.16 11.20
C TRP A 71 0.12 6.62 12.38
N ARG A 72 0.38 7.80 12.95
CA ARG A 72 -0.42 8.39 14.04
C ARG A 72 -1.74 8.96 13.53
N GLU A 73 -1.74 9.45 12.30
CA GLU A 73 -2.94 9.89 11.58
C GLU A 73 -3.71 8.72 10.95
N GLY A 74 -3.27 7.47 11.18
CA GLY A 74 -3.89 6.28 10.63
C GLY A 74 -3.64 6.08 9.14
N ARG A 75 -2.66 6.78 8.55
CA ARG A 75 -2.25 6.59 7.15
C ARG A 75 -1.51 5.27 7.00
N ASP A 76 -1.72 4.63 5.86
CA ASP A 76 -1.17 3.33 5.55
C ASP A 76 0.13 3.49 4.74
N PRO A 77 1.21 2.76 5.06
CA PRO A 77 2.49 2.87 4.36
C PRO A 77 2.51 2.18 2.99
N ARG A 78 1.55 1.29 2.75
CA ARG A 78 1.38 0.51 1.52
C ARG A 78 -0.07 -0.01 1.45
N PRO A 79 -0.61 -0.30 0.26
CA PRO A 79 -2.03 -0.61 0.11
C PRO A 79 -2.50 -1.87 0.88
N ASP A 80 -1.65 -2.88 0.99
CA ASP A 80 -1.93 -4.18 1.63
C ASP A 80 -1.75 -4.16 3.16
N PHE A 81 -1.18 -3.11 3.76
CA PHE A 81 -1.05 -2.97 5.20
C PHE A 81 -2.05 -1.95 5.74
N SER A 82 -2.74 -2.27 6.84
CA SER A 82 -3.62 -1.32 7.53
C SER A 82 -3.09 -0.99 8.90
N CYS A 83 -2.68 0.26 9.11
CA CYS A 83 -2.28 0.77 10.43
C CYS A 83 -3.44 0.67 11.42
N ALA A 84 -4.64 1.13 11.02
CA ALA A 84 -5.82 1.12 11.87
C ALA A 84 -6.23 -0.30 12.31
N ALA A 85 -6.33 -1.24 11.37
CA ALA A 85 -6.68 -2.62 11.71
C ALA A 85 -5.61 -3.29 12.58
N TYR A 86 -4.32 -3.00 12.31
CA TYR A 86 -3.24 -3.55 13.11
C TYR A 86 -3.27 -3.04 14.56
N LEU A 87 -3.50 -1.73 14.76
CA LEU A 87 -3.62 -1.13 16.09
C LEU A 87 -4.89 -1.60 16.82
N ALA A 88 -6.01 -1.79 16.11
CA ALA A 88 -7.22 -2.34 16.69
C ALA A 88 -7.02 -3.78 17.21
N ALA A 89 -6.27 -4.61 16.46
CA ALA A 89 -5.90 -5.96 16.88
C ALA A 89 -4.84 -5.98 18.00
N HIS A 90 -4.05 -4.90 18.15
CA HIS A 90 -3.00 -4.79 19.16
C HIS A 90 -3.12 -3.49 19.97
N PRO A 91 -4.16 -3.32 20.82
CA PRO A 91 -4.42 -2.06 21.52
C PRO A 91 -3.27 -1.59 22.43
N HIS A 92 -2.43 -2.52 22.90
CA HIS A 92 -1.24 -2.21 23.70
C HIS A 92 -0.20 -1.40 22.92
N LEU A 93 -0.08 -1.60 21.60
CA LEU A 93 0.83 -0.83 20.75
C LEU A 93 0.39 0.62 20.62
N ALA A 94 -0.92 0.84 20.47
CA ALA A 94 -1.50 2.18 20.44
C ALA A 94 -1.22 2.93 21.75
N ARG A 95 -1.41 2.27 22.91
CA ARG A 95 -1.12 2.86 24.24
C ARG A 95 0.36 3.15 24.45
N ALA A 96 1.23 2.27 23.95
CA ALA A 96 2.68 2.40 24.07
C ALA A 96 3.29 3.34 23.02
N GLY A 97 2.49 3.89 22.08
CA GLY A 97 2.99 4.76 21.02
C GLY A 97 3.95 4.06 20.06
N ILE A 98 3.79 2.74 19.89
CA ILE A 98 4.65 1.92 19.05
C ILE A 98 4.19 2.01 17.60
N ASN A 99 5.13 2.28 16.69
CA ASN A 99 4.84 2.27 15.26
C ASN A 99 4.37 0.86 14.82
N PRO A 100 3.13 0.73 14.31
CA PRO A 100 2.51 -0.56 14.00
C PRO A 100 3.23 -1.28 12.85
N PHE A 101 3.72 -0.55 11.86
CA PHE A 101 4.35 -1.12 10.69
C PHE A 101 5.76 -1.63 10.99
N LEU A 102 6.56 -0.88 11.76
CA LEU A 102 7.84 -1.37 12.28
C LEU A 102 7.64 -2.63 13.14
N HIS A 103 6.64 -2.64 14.02
CA HIS A 103 6.31 -3.81 14.83
C HIS A 103 5.94 -5.03 13.96
N ALA A 104 5.13 -4.83 12.92
CA ALA A 104 4.78 -5.88 11.97
C ALA A 104 6.00 -6.42 11.21
N LEU A 105 6.91 -5.55 10.77
CA LEU A 105 8.14 -5.94 10.06
C LEU A 105 9.08 -6.77 10.94
N VAL A 106 9.26 -6.38 12.21
CA VAL A 106 10.08 -7.15 13.17
C VAL A 106 9.47 -8.53 13.41
N ARG A 107 8.14 -8.62 13.61
CA ARG A 107 7.43 -9.91 13.72
C ARG A 107 7.59 -10.76 12.45
N ARG A 108 7.49 -10.14 11.27
CA ARG A 108 7.64 -10.84 10.00
C ARG A 108 9.08 -11.31 9.80
N ALA A 109 10.08 -10.51 10.17
CA ALA A 109 11.50 -10.89 10.09
C ALA A 109 11.86 -12.05 11.03
N GLY A 110 11.26 -12.11 12.22
CA GLY A 110 11.31 -13.30 13.07
C GLY A 110 10.59 -14.52 12.48
N SER A 111 9.66 -14.31 11.55
CA SER A 111 8.87 -15.32 10.84
C SER A 111 9.39 -15.64 9.42
N LEU A 112 10.44 -14.96 8.93
CA LEU A 112 10.99 -15.13 7.57
C LEU A 112 11.65 -16.50 7.33
N ALA A 113 11.68 -17.38 8.34
CA ALA A 113 11.94 -18.80 8.12
C ALA A 113 10.77 -19.52 7.40
N ALA A 114 9.59 -18.89 7.23
CA ALA A 114 8.38 -19.59 6.75
C ALA A 114 7.55 -18.88 5.66
N ALA A 115 7.85 -17.64 5.23
CA ALA A 115 6.96 -16.92 4.31
C ALA A 115 7.43 -17.01 2.85
N GLY A 116 7.04 -18.11 2.20
CA GLY A 116 7.06 -18.24 0.74
C GLY A 116 6.18 -17.19 0.05
N THR A 117 6.50 -16.95 -1.21
CA THR A 117 5.78 -16.16 -2.23
C THR A 117 4.32 -15.87 -1.89
N ALA A 118 4.00 -14.60 -1.66
CA ALA A 118 2.62 -14.12 -1.50
C ALA A 118 1.87 -14.34 -2.81
N THR A 119 1.24 -15.50 -2.94
CA THR A 119 0.29 -15.82 -4.01
C THR A 119 -0.85 -14.81 -3.93
N LEU A 120 -1.21 -14.22 -5.07
CA LEU A 120 -2.37 -13.33 -5.22
C LEU A 120 -3.59 -13.96 -4.51
N PRO A 121 -4.25 -13.26 -3.56
CA PRO A 121 -5.61 -13.64 -3.21
C PRO A 121 -6.43 -13.52 -4.49
N ARG A 122 -7.15 -14.58 -4.84
CA ARG A 122 -8.05 -14.54 -6.00
C ARG A 122 -9.07 -13.42 -5.79
N PRO A 123 -9.58 -12.75 -6.84
CA PRO A 123 -10.49 -11.61 -6.69
C PRO A 123 -11.80 -11.93 -5.94
N ASP A 124 -12.15 -13.21 -5.80
CA ASP A 124 -13.25 -13.76 -5.01
C ASP A 124 -12.89 -14.05 -3.53
N THR A 125 -11.67 -13.72 -3.08
CA THR A 125 -11.27 -13.92 -1.68
C THR A 125 -11.75 -12.75 -0.82
N GLU A 126 -12.24 -13.03 0.40
CA GLU A 126 -12.64 -12.02 1.39
C GLU A 126 -11.53 -10.99 1.67
N GLU A 127 -10.26 -11.41 1.59
CA GLU A 127 -9.11 -10.52 1.74
C GLU A 127 -9.02 -9.47 0.63
N ALA A 128 -9.27 -9.85 -0.63
CA ALA A 128 -9.26 -8.93 -1.75
C ALA A 128 -10.42 -7.93 -1.66
N LEU A 129 -11.61 -8.38 -1.24
CA LEU A 129 -12.76 -7.50 -1.02
C LEU A 129 -12.53 -6.51 0.13
N ARG A 130 -11.95 -6.97 1.25
CA ARG A 130 -11.56 -6.11 2.37
C ARG A 130 -10.55 -5.03 1.96
N LEU A 131 -9.61 -5.36 1.09
CA LEU A 131 -8.65 -4.41 0.53
C LEU A 131 -9.33 -3.44 -0.43
N ALA A 132 -10.19 -3.94 -1.31
CA ALA A 132 -10.98 -3.11 -2.22
C ALA A 132 -11.84 -2.09 -1.48
N ARG A 133 -12.52 -2.48 -0.39
CA ARG A 133 -13.32 -1.55 0.44
C ARG A 133 -12.53 -0.37 1.01
N ARG A 134 -11.20 -0.47 1.12
CA ARG A 134 -10.34 0.63 1.59
C ARG A 134 -9.91 1.55 0.46
N LEU A 135 -9.85 1.04 -0.76
CA LEU A 135 -9.33 1.76 -1.92
C LEU A 135 -10.42 2.28 -2.85
N VAL A 136 -11.60 1.64 -2.85
CA VAL A 136 -12.80 2.14 -3.51
C VAL A 136 -13.43 3.22 -2.64
N ASP A 137 -13.49 4.44 -3.18
CA ASP A 137 -14.20 5.55 -2.56
C ASP A 137 -15.69 5.41 -2.86
N GLY A 138 -16.45 4.89 -1.89
CA GLY A 138 -17.87 4.60 -2.05
C GLY A 138 -18.70 5.81 -2.52
N PRO A 139 -18.62 6.97 -1.84
CA PRO A 139 -19.30 8.19 -2.29
C PRO A 139 -18.95 8.61 -3.72
N PHE A 140 -17.67 8.62 -4.09
CA PHE A 140 -17.24 8.93 -5.45
C PHE A 140 -17.79 7.92 -6.46
N TYR A 141 -17.67 6.64 -6.15
CA TYR A 141 -18.09 5.56 -7.03
C TYR A 141 -19.59 5.56 -7.26
N LEU A 142 -20.40 5.76 -6.22
CA LEU A 142 -21.86 5.82 -6.36
C LEU A 142 -22.32 7.09 -7.10
N ALA A 143 -21.63 8.22 -6.91
CA ALA A 143 -21.94 9.45 -7.64
C ALA A 143 -21.72 9.30 -9.16
N ALA A 144 -20.70 8.54 -9.57
CA ALA A 144 -20.45 8.22 -10.97
C ALA A 144 -21.41 7.15 -11.53
N ASN A 145 -22.09 6.38 -10.66
CA ASN A 145 -22.87 5.21 -11.02
C ASN A 145 -24.26 5.24 -10.32
N PRO A 146 -25.19 6.12 -10.77
CA PRO A 146 -26.48 6.34 -10.09
C PRO A 146 -27.38 5.10 -10.06
N ASP A 147 -27.23 4.20 -11.03
CA ASP A 147 -27.91 2.90 -11.09
C ASP A 147 -27.55 2.02 -9.90
N LEU A 148 -26.27 1.95 -9.55
CA LEU A 148 -25.78 1.21 -8.39
C LEU A 148 -26.22 1.85 -7.07
N GLN A 149 -26.28 3.18 -7.04
CA GLN A 149 -26.76 3.93 -5.89
C GLN A 149 -28.23 3.64 -5.60
N ALA A 150 -29.08 3.67 -6.64
CA ALA A 150 -30.50 3.36 -6.52
C ALA A 150 -30.74 1.90 -6.08
N ALA A 151 -29.88 0.98 -6.53
CA ALA A 151 -29.95 -0.44 -6.17
C ALA A 151 -29.31 -0.77 -4.79
N GLY A 152 -28.68 0.21 -4.12
CA GLY A 152 -28.02 -0.01 -2.83
C GLY A 152 -26.85 -0.99 -2.89
N VAL A 153 -26.19 -1.11 -4.03
CA VAL A 153 -25.10 -2.07 -4.26
C VAL A 153 -23.83 -1.62 -3.55
N ASP A 154 -23.14 -2.54 -2.87
CA ASP A 154 -21.82 -2.28 -2.26
C ASP A 154 -20.79 -1.93 -3.35
N PRO A 155 -20.21 -0.70 -3.36
CA PRO A 155 -19.30 -0.25 -4.41
C PRO A 155 -18.08 -1.14 -4.59
N ALA A 156 -17.51 -1.62 -3.49
CA ALA A 156 -16.34 -2.49 -3.53
C ALA A 156 -16.67 -3.86 -4.10
N ALA A 157 -17.82 -4.45 -3.72
CA ALA A 157 -18.29 -5.70 -4.30
C ALA A 157 -18.55 -5.56 -5.80
N HIS A 158 -19.23 -4.48 -6.22
CA HIS A 158 -19.47 -4.22 -7.64
C HIS A 158 -18.15 -4.05 -8.41
N TYR A 159 -17.26 -3.20 -7.89
CA TYR A 159 -15.99 -2.94 -8.54
C TYR A 159 -15.20 -4.22 -8.74
N MET A 160 -15.12 -5.07 -7.71
CA MET A 160 -14.39 -6.35 -7.77
C MET A 160 -15.03 -7.37 -8.71
N ALA A 161 -16.36 -7.41 -8.79
CA ALA A 161 -17.10 -8.35 -9.63
C ALA A 161 -17.00 -8.01 -11.13
N SER A 162 -17.24 -6.75 -11.49
CA SER A 162 -17.30 -6.33 -12.90
C SER A 162 -16.81 -4.91 -13.17
N GLY A 163 -16.87 -4.00 -12.19
CA GLY A 163 -16.56 -2.58 -12.42
C GLY A 163 -15.17 -2.31 -12.99
N TRP A 164 -14.16 -3.13 -12.65
CA TRP A 164 -12.82 -3.03 -13.24
C TRP A 164 -12.76 -3.43 -14.72
N ARG A 165 -13.58 -4.40 -15.16
CA ARG A 165 -13.69 -4.82 -16.58
C ARG A 165 -14.45 -3.81 -17.41
N GLU A 166 -15.36 -3.09 -16.77
CA GLU A 166 -16.09 -1.96 -17.35
C GLU A 166 -15.24 -0.68 -17.41
N GLY A 167 -13.98 -0.72 -16.93
CA GLY A 167 -13.07 0.42 -16.95
C GLY A 167 -13.44 1.53 -15.97
N ARG A 168 -14.30 1.27 -14.98
CA ARG A 168 -14.72 2.28 -13.99
C ARG A 168 -13.55 2.69 -13.10
N GLU A 169 -13.62 3.90 -12.57
CA GLU A 169 -12.62 4.46 -11.65
C GLU A 169 -13.06 4.17 -10.21
N PRO A 170 -12.26 3.45 -9.39
CA PRO A 170 -12.64 3.11 -8.02
C PRO A 170 -12.53 4.30 -7.05
N ALA A 171 -11.69 5.29 -7.35
CA ALA A 171 -11.47 6.46 -6.51
C ALA A 171 -10.91 7.64 -7.35
N PRO A 172 -11.05 8.89 -6.89
CA PRO A 172 -10.55 10.08 -7.62
C PRO A 172 -9.04 10.04 -7.94
N ARG A 173 -8.29 9.25 -7.18
CA ARG A 173 -6.84 9.11 -7.21
C ARG A 173 -6.39 7.77 -7.80
N PHE A 174 -7.28 7.09 -8.54
CA PHE A 174 -6.96 5.85 -9.23
C PHE A 174 -7.46 5.92 -10.67
N ASP A 175 -6.51 5.97 -11.61
CA ASP A 175 -6.79 5.97 -13.03
C ASP A 175 -6.62 4.54 -13.57
N THR A 176 -7.73 3.83 -13.75
CA THR A 176 -7.72 2.42 -14.14
C THR A 176 -6.99 2.20 -15.47
N LEU A 177 -7.22 3.07 -16.46
CA LEU A 177 -6.60 2.93 -17.78
C LEU A 177 -5.10 3.23 -17.70
N ALA A 178 -4.73 4.35 -17.08
CA ALA A 178 -3.33 4.74 -17.01
C ALA A 178 -2.51 3.77 -16.14
N TYR A 179 -3.08 3.23 -15.06
CA TYR A 179 -2.46 2.17 -14.27
C TYR A 179 -2.22 0.91 -15.12
N CYS A 180 -3.21 0.50 -15.93
CA CYS A 180 -3.05 -0.65 -16.82
C CYS A 180 -1.90 -0.46 -17.81
N LEU A 181 -1.87 0.68 -18.50
CA LEU A 181 -0.86 0.99 -19.52
C LEU A 181 0.55 1.06 -18.92
N THR A 182 0.70 1.75 -17.78
CA THR A 182 2.01 1.91 -17.11
C THR A 182 2.55 0.61 -16.53
N ARG A 183 1.66 -0.32 -16.13
CA ARG A 183 2.05 -1.63 -15.59
C ARG A 183 2.01 -2.75 -16.63
N THR A 184 1.66 -2.41 -17.87
CA THR A 184 1.54 -3.37 -18.98
C THR A 184 0.62 -4.54 -18.62
N ILE A 185 -0.44 -4.27 -17.86
CA ILE A 185 -1.51 -5.23 -17.58
C ILE A 185 -2.72 -4.91 -18.45
N THR A 186 -3.55 -5.92 -18.71
CA THR A 186 -4.80 -5.71 -19.47
C THR A 186 -6.01 -5.81 -18.55
N TYR A 187 -7.01 -4.96 -18.79
CA TYR A 187 -8.33 -5.00 -18.14
C TYR A 187 -9.12 -6.30 -18.40
N ALA A 188 -8.61 -7.18 -19.26
CA ALA A 188 -9.19 -8.50 -19.52
C ALA A 188 -8.57 -9.61 -18.65
N THR A 189 -7.32 -9.44 -18.21
CA THR A 189 -6.56 -10.54 -17.58
C THR A 189 -6.39 -10.39 -16.08
N GLN A 190 -6.29 -9.16 -15.56
CA GLN A 190 -6.02 -8.92 -14.14
C GLN A 190 -6.81 -7.73 -13.61
N ASN A 191 -7.36 -7.86 -12.40
CA ASN A 191 -7.99 -6.75 -11.71
C ASN A 191 -6.91 -5.69 -11.35
N PRO A 192 -6.99 -4.45 -11.87
CA PRO A 192 -5.97 -3.44 -11.68
C PRO A 192 -5.79 -3.03 -10.22
N LEU A 193 -6.87 -3.01 -9.43
CA LEU A 193 -6.82 -2.67 -8.02
C LEU A 193 -6.16 -3.78 -7.19
N VAL A 194 -6.40 -5.05 -7.56
CA VAL A 194 -5.70 -6.19 -6.94
C VAL A 194 -4.20 -6.17 -7.29
N HIS A 195 -3.88 -5.92 -8.57
CA HIS A 195 -2.49 -5.76 -8.99
C HIS A 195 -1.83 -4.58 -8.24
N TYR A 196 -2.57 -3.48 -8.05
CA TYR A 196 -2.12 -2.33 -7.28
C TYR A 196 -1.78 -2.67 -5.85
N VAL A 197 -2.64 -3.43 -5.19
CA VAL A 197 -2.42 -3.78 -3.79
C VAL A 197 -1.12 -4.55 -3.56
N LEU A 198 -0.78 -5.43 -4.50
CA LEU A 198 0.36 -6.32 -4.37
C LEU A 198 1.67 -5.71 -4.84
N ASN A 199 1.60 -4.94 -5.93
CA ASN A 199 2.77 -4.43 -6.61
C ASN A 199 3.02 -2.94 -6.37
N GLY A 200 2.05 -2.25 -5.78
CA GLY A 200 2.16 -0.83 -5.46
C GLY A 200 2.28 0.09 -6.66
N GLY A 201 2.81 1.28 -6.40
CA GLY A 201 3.20 2.28 -7.39
C GLY A 201 2.28 3.50 -7.48
N PRO A 202 2.43 4.33 -8.53
CA PRO A 202 1.52 5.43 -8.79
C PRO A 202 0.19 4.90 -9.33
N ALA A 203 -0.88 5.03 -8.55
CA ALA A 203 -2.23 4.64 -8.98
C ALA A 203 -2.89 5.67 -9.91
N HIS A 204 -2.41 6.90 -9.87
CA HIS A 204 -2.81 7.97 -10.76
C HIS A 204 -1.53 8.68 -11.17
N PRO A 205 -1.07 8.56 -12.43
CA PRO A 205 0.09 9.32 -12.89
C PRO A 205 -0.23 10.82 -12.83
N ASP A 206 0.79 11.68 -12.88
CA ASP A 206 0.57 13.12 -13.03
C ASP A 206 -0.40 13.40 -14.20
N ARG A 207 -1.21 14.46 -14.07
CA ARG A 207 -2.24 14.82 -15.05
C ARG A 207 -1.69 14.93 -16.47
N ALA A 208 -0.50 15.49 -16.65
CA ALA A 208 0.11 15.60 -17.97
C ALA A 208 0.51 14.22 -18.53
N ALA A 209 1.09 13.36 -17.70
CA ALA A 209 1.45 12.00 -18.09
C ALA A 209 0.20 11.14 -18.39
N GLY A 210 -0.85 11.26 -17.58
CA GLY A 210 -2.12 10.57 -17.81
C GLY A 210 -2.83 11.01 -19.09
N LEU A 211 -2.76 12.30 -19.42
CA LEU A 211 -3.28 12.82 -20.70
C LEU A 211 -2.44 12.34 -21.88
N ALA A 212 -1.10 12.38 -21.77
CA ALA A 212 -0.21 11.92 -22.82
C ALA A 212 -0.44 10.44 -23.16
N LEU A 213 -0.56 9.58 -22.13
CA LEU A 213 -0.90 8.16 -22.29
C LEU A 213 -2.24 7.98 -23.03
N ARG A 214 -3.28 8.71 -22.62
CA ARG A 214 -4.59 8.64 -23.28
C ARG A 214 -4.52 9.10 -24.73
N VAL A 215 -3.82 10.19 -25.01
CA VAL A 215 -3.65 10.72 -26.37
C VAL A 215 -2.91 9.69 -27.23
N GLU A 216 -1.78 9.15 -26.78
CA GLU A 216 -1.01 8.15 -27.53
C GLU A 216 -1.85 6.90 -27.84
N THR A 217 -2.64 6.43 -26.87
CA THR A 217 -3.40 5.19 -27.01
C THR A 217 -4.70 5.36 -27.81
N LEU A 218 -5.37 6.51 -27.67
CA LEU A 218 -6.68 6.77 -28.29
C LEU A 218 -6.58 7.52 -29.61
N ALA A 219 -5.50 8.27 -29.87
CA ALA A 219 -5.34 9.03 -31.12
C ALA A 219 -5.52 8.20 -32.39
N PRO A 220 -5.07 6.93 -32.48
CA PRO A 220 -5.33 6.10 -33.67
C PRO A 220 -6.80 5.78 -33.89
N TYR A 221 -7.63 5.85 -32.84
CA TYR A 221 -9.05 5.49 -32.84
C TYR A 221 -9.97 6.71 -32.73
N PHE A 222 -9.41 7.92 -32.62
CA PHE A 222 -10.15 9.16 -32.44
C PHE A 222 -9.91 10.12 -33.61
N ASP A 223 -10.90 10.23 -34.49
CA ASP A 223 -10.90 11.25 -35.55
C ASP A 223 -11.31 12.61 -34.97
N ALA A 224 -10.31 13.38 -34.52
CA ALA A 224 -10.53 14.70 -33.97
C ALA A 224 -11.10 15.73 -34.97
N ALA A 225 -10.99 15.48 -36.29
CA ALA A 225 -11.55 16.36 -37.31
C ALA A 225 -13.06 16.11 -37.47
N HIS A 226 -13.48 14.84 -37.45
CA HIS A 226 -14.89 14.45 -37.51
C HIS A 226 -15.72 15.09 -36.38
N TYR A 227 -15.23 15.02 -35.13
CA TYR A 227 -15.94 15.59 -33.99
C TYR A 227 -15.94 17.14 -33.97
N ARG A 228 -14.88 17.78 -34.47
CA ARG A 228 -14.82 19.25 -34.58
C ARG A 228 -15.88 19.78 -35.56
N ALA A 229 -16.01 19.14 -36.71
CA ALA A 229 -17.02 19.49 -37.70
C ALA A 229 -18.45 19.34 -37.15
N GLY A 230 -18.71 18.32 -36.32
CA GLY A 230 -20.01 18.11 -35.68
C GLY A 230 -20.35 19.19 -34.63
N LEU A 231 -19.38 19.67 -33.86
CA LEU A 231 -19.57 20.74 -32.88
C LEU A 231 -19.80 22.11 -33.53
N GLU A 232 -19.07 22.41 -34.60
CA GLU A 232 -19.26 23.63 -35.39
C GLU A 232 -20.64 23.65 -36.08
N ALA A 233 -21.11 22.49 -36.56
CA ALA A 233 -22.46 22.35 -37.11
C ALA A 233 -23.59 22.47 -36.05
N ALA A 234 -23.33 22.09 -34.80
CA ALA A 234 -24.30 22.15 -33.71
C ALA A 234 -24.35 23.50 -32.97
N GLY A 235 -23.27 24.29 -33.02
CA GLY A 235 -23.17 25.62 -32.37
C GLY A 235 -23.63 26.79 -33.23
N GLY A 236 -24.09 26.53 -34.46
CA GLY A 236 -24.49 27.55 -35.45
C GLY A 236 -26.00 27.75 -35.63
N GLY A 237 -26.84 27.25 -34.72
CA GLY A 237 -28.30 27.42 -34.72
C GLY A 237 -28.81 28.16 -33.49
#